data_AF-D6Y318-F1
#
_entry.id   AF-D6Y318-F1
#
_cell.length_a   1.000
_cell.length_b   1.000
_cell.length_c   1.000
_cell.angle_alpha   90.00
_cell.angle_beta   90.00
_cell.angle_gamma   90.00
#
_symmetry.space_group_name_H-M   'P 1'
#
loop_
_entity.id
_entity.type
_entity.pdbx_description
1 polymer ?
#
loop_
_entity_poly.entity_id
_entity_poly.type
_entity_poly.pdbx_seq_one_letter_code
_entity_poly.pdbx_strand_id
1 'polypeptide(L)'
;MTGIFIVDICIAATAVAGGLAVFWKLFKLMKRLGDFFDDWHGEPERDGVPERPGVMRRLATIEEKQVTIEAELHPNHGSSLRDAVDKAVFTVQRLEERFDAHLKNETF
;
A
#
# COMPACT_ATOMS: atom_id res chain seq x y z
N MET A 1 53.51 -39.73 1.24
CA MET A 1 53.21 -38.89 0.07
C MET A 1 51.72 -38.86 -0.29
N THR A 2 50.96 -39.96 -0.14
CA THR A 2 49.52 -40.02 -0.49
C THR A 2 48.59 -39.16 0.37
N GLY A 3 48.90 -38.96 1.66
CA GLY A 3 48.04 -38.18 2.57
C GLY A 3 47.95 -36.68 2.26
N ILE A 4 49.01 -36.07 1.72
CA ILE A 4 49.03 -34.63 1.38
C ILE A 4 48.12 -34.35 0.18
N PHE A 5 48.18 -35.20 -0.86
CA PHE A 5 47.30 -35.09 -2.03
C PHE A 5 45.81 -35.18 -1.67
N ILE A 6 45.44 -36.02 -0.70
CA ILE A 6 44.04 -36.13 -0.25
C ILE A 6 43.59 -34.85 0.45
N VAL A 7 44.44 -34.27 1.30
CA VAL A 7 44.13 -33.01 2.00
C VAL A 7 43.96 -31.87 1.00
N ASP A 8 44.83 -31.76 0.01
CA ASP A 8 44.75 -30.70 -1.02
C ASP A 8 43.48 -30.81 -1.87
N ILE A 9 43.09 -32.04 -2.25
CA ILE A 9 41.82 -32.29 -2.97
C ILE A 9 40.63 -31.90 -2.10
N CYS A 10 40.63 -32.23 -0.80
CA CYS A 10 39.56 -31.87 0.12
C CYS A 10 39.43 -30.35 0.29
N ILE A 11 40.55 -29.62 0.36
CA ILE A 11 40.55 -28.15 0.45
C ILE A 11 40.01 -27.54 -0.84
N ALA A 12 40.49 -28.00 -2.00
CA ALA A 12 40.01 -27.53 -3.29
C ALA A 12 38.51 -27.80 -3.48
N ALA A 13 38.05 -29.00 -3.13
CA ALA A 13 36.63 -29.36 -3.19
C ALA A 13 35.78 -28.48 -2.26
N THR A 14 36.26 -28.20 -1.05
CA THR A 14 35.57 -27.34 -0.09
C THR A 14 35.51 -25.89 -0.58
N ALA A 15 36.60 -25.36 -1.15
CA ALA A 15 36.63 -24.03 -1.73
C ALA A 15 35.66 -23.89 -2.91
N VAL A 16 35.61 -24.88 -3.80
CA VAL A 16 34.69 -24.91 -4.93
C VAL A 16 33.23 -25.01 -4.45
N ALA A 17 32.94 -25.91 -3.51
CA ALA A 17 31.60 -26.06 -2.95
C ALA A 17 31.13 -24.78 -2.22
N GLY A 18 32.02 -24.15 -1.44
CA GLY A 18 31.76 -22.87 -0.80
C GLY A 18 31.50 -21.76 -1.81
N GLY A 19 32.31 -21.67 -2.86
CA GLY A 19 32.14 -20.71 -3.95
C GLY A 19 30.79 -20.87 -4.67
N LEU A 20 30.41 -22.11 -5.00
CA LEU A 20 29.11 -22.41 -5.61
C LEU A 20 27.94 -22.05 -4.70
N ALA A 21 28.05 -22.32 -3.39
CA ALA A 21 27.02 -21.96 -2.42
C ALA A 21 26.83 -20.44 -2.32
N VAL A 22 27.93 -19.68 -2.27
CA VAL A 22 27.89 -18.21 -2.26
C VAL A 22 27.30 -17.67 -3.56
N PHE A 23 27.76 -18.19 -4.71
CA PHE A 23 27.23 -17.80 -6.02
C PHE A 23 25.72 -18.04 -6.11
N TRP A 24 25.25 -19.21 -5.67
CA TRP A 24 23.82 -19.53 -5.75
C TRP A 24 22.97 -18.65 -4.83
N LYS A 25 23.51 -18.28 -3.66
CA LYS A 25 22.86 -17.33 -2.75
C LYS A 25 22.78 -15.92 -3.36
N LEU A 26 23.86 -15.45 -3.97
CA LEU A 26 23.90 -14.16 -4.68
C LEU A 26 22.92 -14.15 -5.87
N PHE A 27 22.89 -15.22 -6.66
CA PHE A 27 21.96 -15.34 -7.78
C PHE A 27 20.49 -15.27 -7.31
N LYS A 28 20.13 -15.97 -6.22
CA LYS A 28 18.79 -15.87 -5.64
C LYS A 28 18.45 -14.47 -5.14
N LEU A 29 19.42 -13.76 -4.55
CA LEU A 29 19.22 -12.38 -4.11
C LEU A 29 18.99 -11.45 -5.30
N MET A 30 19.80 -11.56 -6.36
CA MET A 30 19.66 -10.78 -7.58
C MET A 30 18.30 -11.03 -8.24
N LYS A 31 17.84 -12.27 -8.29
CA LYS A 31 16.51 -12.58 -8.82
C LYS A 31 15.40 -11.89 -8.02
N ARG A 32 15.47 -11.93 -6.68
CA ARG A 32 14.47 -11.24 -5.83
C ARG A 32 14.47 -9.73 -6.03
N LEU A 33 15.65 -9.13 -6.23
CA LEU A 33 15.74 -7.71 -6.55
C LEU A 33 15.14 -7.41 -7.92
N GLY A 34 15.37 -8.26 -8.92
CA GLY A 34 14.72 -8.17 -10.23
C GLY A 34 13.19 -8.22 -10.11
N ASP A 35 12.67 -9.24 -9.43
CA ASP A 35 11.23 -9.39 -9.20
C ASP A 35 10.64 -8.13 -8.48
N PHE A 36 11.39 -7.52 -7.54
CA PHE A 36 10.99 -6.26 -6.90
C PHE A 36 11.01 -5.05 -7.85
N PHE A 37 12.02 -4.93 -8.70
CA PHE A 37 12.08 -3.86 -9.70
C PHE A 37 10.99 -3.99 -10.76
N ASP A 38 10.65 -5.22 -11.15
CA ASP A 38 9.55 -5.50 -12.07
C ASP A 38 8.20 -5.07 -11.47
N ASP A 39 7.96 -5.37 -10.19
CA ASP A 39 6.77 -4.89 -9.47
C ASP A 39 6.77 -3.35 -9.30
N TRP A 40 7.94 -2.75 -9.07
CA TRP A 40 8.07 -1.31 -8.90
C TRP A 40 7.75 -0.53 -10.18
N HIS A 41 8.33 -0.96 -11.31
CA HIS A 41 8.10 -0.33 -12.62
C HIS A 41 6.78 -0.75 -13.26
N GLY A 42 6.28 -1.94 -12.91
CA GLY A 42 5.15 -2.58 -13.57
C GLY A 42 5.58 -3.44 -14.76
N GLU A 43 4.71 -4.37 -15.15
CA GLU A 43 4.92 -5.20 -16.34
C GLU A 43 4.10 -4.63 -17.50
N PRO A 44 4.71 -4.38 -18.68
CA PRO A 44 3.97 -3.93 -19.86
C PRO A 44 2.99 -4.99 -20.33
N GLU A 45 1.94 -4.55 -21.03
CA GLU A 45 0.97 -5.45 -21.66
C GLU A 45 1.67 -6.43 -22.62
N ARG A 46 1.34 -7.71 -22.48
CA ARG A 46 1.86 -8.81 -23.31
C ARG A 46 0.67 -9.62 -23.80
N ASP A 47 0.77 -10.24 -24.98
CA ASP A 47 -0.36 -10.90 -25.65
C ASP A 47 -1.18 -11.81 -24.70
N GLY A 48 -2.43 -11.42 -24.47
CA GLY A 48 -3.37 -12.14 -23.60
C GLY A 48 -3.24 -11.88 -22.08
N VAL A 49 -2.33 -11.02 -21.63
CA VAL A 49 -2.17 -10.64 -20.21
C VAL A 49 -2.24 -9.11 -20.06
N PRO A 50 -3.23 -8.58 -19.32
CA PRO A 50 -3.36 -7.15 -19.10
C PRO A 50 -2.15 -6.59 -18.32
N GLU A 51 -1.83 -5.33 -18.58
CA GLU A 51 -0.76 -4.60 -17.90
C GLU A 51 -0.88 -4.72 -16.38
N ARG A 52 0.26 -4.94 -15.70
CA ARG A 52 0.34 -4.83 -14.24
C ARG A 52 0.88 -3.45 -13.89
N PRO A 53 0.03 -2.53 -13.40
CA PRO A 53 0.46 -1.16 -13.15
C PRO A 53 1.51 -1.11 -12.04
N GLY A 54 2.64 -0.46 -12.34
CA GLY A 54 3.72 -0.23 -11.39
C GLY A 54 3.28 0.60 -10.18
N VAL A 55 4.11 0.57 -9.13
CA VAL A 55 3.83 1.23 -7.85
C VAL A 55 3.58 2.73 -8.03
N MET A 56 4.35 3.42 -8.86
CA MET A 56 4.20 4.87 -9.07
C MET A 56 2.83 5.24 -9.67
N ARG A 57 2.32 4.43 -10.61
CA ARG A 57 0.99 4.65 -11.20
C ARG A 57 -0.11 4.41 -10.16
N ARG A 58 0.05 3.41 -9.30
CA ARG A 58 -0.88 3.14 -8.20
C ARG A 58 -0.86 4.25 -7.14
N LEU A 59 0.32 4.77 -6.80
CA LEU A 59 0.47 5.90 -5.87
C LEU A 59 -0.22 7.15 -6.41
N ALA A 60 -0.04 7.48 -7.69
CA ALA A 60 -0.73 8.62 -8.31
C ALA A 60 -2.26 8.52 -8.18
N THR A 61 -2.83 7.33 -8.40
CA THR A 61 -4.28 7.10 -8.19
C THR A 61 -4.69 7.26 -6.73
N ILE A 62 -3.83 6.89 -5.77
CA ILE A 62 -4.12 7.08 -4.35
C ILE A 62 -4.07 8.56 -3.97
N GLU A 63 -3.06 9.30 -4.45
CA GLU A 63 -2.92 10.73 -4.24
C GLU A 63 -4.12 11.51 -4.80
N GLU A 64 -4.58 11.18 -6.01
CA GLU A 64 -5.77 11.79 -6.62
C GLU A 64 -7.03 11.54 -5.77
N LYS A 65 -7.21 10.31 -5.29
CA LYS A 65 -8.31 9.98 -4.37
C LYS A 65 -8.17 10.72 -3.05
N GLN A 66 -6.96 10.88 -2.54
CA GLN A 66 -6.69 11.61 -1.31
C GLN A 66 -7.06 13.09 -1.45
N VAL A 67 -6.70 13.73 -2.55
CA VAL A 67 -7.10 15.13 -2.84
C VAL A 67 -8.62 15.27 -2.87
N THR A 68 -9.32 14.31 -3.49
CA THR A 68 -10.79 14.31 -3.54
C THR A 68 -11.40 14.16 -2.14
N ILE A 69 -10.89 13.23 -1.34
CA ILE A 69 -11.36 13.02 0.05
C ILE A 69 -11.07 14.26 0.89
N GLU A 70 -9.89 14.85 0.76
CA GLU A 70 -9.51 16.05 1.49
C GLU A 70 -10.44 17.22 1.16
N ALA A 71 -10.82 17.41 -0.10
CA ALA A 71 -11.79 18.42 -0.52
C ALA A 71 -13.17 18.22 0.14
N GLU A 72 -13.61 16.97 0.31
CA GLU A 72 -14.89 16.63 0.97
C GLU A 72 -14.88 16.84 2.49
N LEU A 73 -13.70 16.83 3.11
CA LEU A 73 -13.54 17.03 4.56
C LEU A 73 -13.44 18.51 4.97
N HIS A 74 -13.34 19.42 3.99
CA HIS A 74 -13.36 20.85 4.23
C HIS A 74 -14.74 21.45 3.89
N PRO A 75 -15.14 22.55 4.54
CA PRO A 75 -16.36 23.25 4.16
C PRO A 75 -16.27 23.73 2.71
N ASN A 76 -17.29 23.44 1.90
CA ASN A 76 -17.36 23.83 0.50
C ASN A 76 -18.75 24.38 0.15
N HIS A 77 -19.13 25.45 0.85
CA HIS A 77 -20.36 26.21 0.60
C HIS A 77 -21.66 25.38 0.55
N GLY A 78 -21.69 24.22 1.21
CA GLY A 78 -22.87 23.40 1.38
C GLY A 78 -22.90 22.12 0.55
N SER A 79 -21.90 21.83 -0.29
CA SER A 79 -21.87 20.63 -1.14
C SER A 79 -20.93 19.53 -0.64
N SER A 80 -20.05 19.81 0.33
CA SER A 80 -19.14 18.79 0.85
C SER A 80 -19.83 17.83 1.82
N LEU A 81 -19.25 16.65 2.00
CA LEU A 81 -19.66 15.70 3.04
C LEU A 81 -19.66 16.34 4.42
N ARG A 82 -18.66 17.17 4.74
CA ARG A 82 -18.62 17.91 6.00
C ARG A 82 -19.83 18.83 6.16
N ASP A 83 -20.16 19.61 5.14
CA ASP A 83 -21.31 20.51 5.20
C ASP A 83 -22.64 19.75 5.34
N ALA A 84 -22.75 18.57 4.72
CA ALA A 84 -23.91 17.70 4.89
C ALA A 84 -24.04 17.19 6.32
N VAL A 85 -22.91 16.82 6.96
CA VAL A 85 -22.87 16.44 8.37
C VAL A 85 -23.26 17.61 9.27
N ASP A 86 -22.70 18.80 9.05
CA ASP A 86 -23.01 20.00 9.84
C ASP A 86 -24.51 20.36 9.74
N LYS A 87 -25.10 20.26 8.54
CA LYS A 87 -26.55 20.43 8.33
C LYS A 87 -27.39 19.39 9.08
N ALA A 88 -26.94 18.13 9.12
CA ALA A 88 -27.62 17.07 9.85
C ALA A 88 -27.58 17.32 11.36
N VAL A 89 -26.42 17.66 11.90
CA VAL A 89 -26.24 18.02 13.32
C VAL A 89 -27.14 19.20 13.70
N PHE A 90 -27.14 20.26 12.89
CA PHE A 90 -28.01 21.42 13.11
C PHE A 90 -29.51 21.05 13.09
N THR A 91 -29.91 20.16 12.18
CA THR A 91 -31.29 19.70 12.09
C THR A 91 -31.72 18.91 13.32
N VAL A 92 -30.84 18.05 13.85
CA VAL A 92 -31.09 17.30 15.09
C VAL A 92 -31.26 18.25 16.27
N GLN A 93 -30.34 19.21 16.46
CA GLN A 93 -30.42 20.20 17.55
C GLN A 93 -31.73 20.99 17.51
N ARG A 94 -32.13 21.45 16.32
CA ARG A 94 -33.39 22.18 16.14
C ARG A 94 -34.62 21.34 16.47
N LEU A 95 -34.58 20.03 16.22
CA LEU A 95 -35.67 19.13 16.58
C LEU A 95 -35.73 18.98 18.11
N GLU A 96 -34.60 18.80 18.78
CA GLU A 96 -34.53 18.73 20.25
C GLU A 96 -35.12 20.00 20.89
N GLU A 97 -34.71 21.19 20.44
CA GLU A 97 -35.25 22.46 20.94
C GLU A 97 -36.77 22.57 20.75
N ARG A 98 -37.29 22.10 19.60
CA ARG A 98 -38.72 22.12 19.29
C ARG A 98 -39.50 21.14 20.15
N PHE A 99 -38.97 19.94 20.39
CA PHE A 99 -39.60 18.95 21.27
C PHE A 99 -39.64 19.45 22.71
N ASP A 100 -38.55 20.03 23.23
CA ASP A 100 -38.49 20.60 24.56
C ASP A 100 -39.51 21.74 24.76
N ALA A 101 -39.65 22.61 23.76
CA ALA A 101 -40.66 23.67 23.79
C ALA A 101 -42.09 23.11 23.79
N HIS A 102 -42.34 22.04 23.04
CA HIS A 102 -43.66 21.40 23.01
C HIS A 102 -43.99 20.72 24.34
N LEU A 103 -43.05 19.98 24.93
CA LEU A 103 -43.23 19.34 26.23
C LEU A 103 -43.53 20.36 27.33
N LYS A 104 -42.82 21.50 27.35
CA LYS A 104 -43.08 22.58 28.32
C LYS A 104 -44.49 23.16 28.17
N ASN A 105 -45.01 23.27 26.95
CA ASN A 105 -46.36 23.80 26.71
C ASN A 105 -47.49 22.83 27.09
N GLU A 106 -47.24 21.51 27.15
CA GLU A 106 -48.25 20.51 27.57
C GLU A 106 -48.26 20.26 29.09
N THR A 107 -47.20 20.66 29.81
CA THR A 107 -47.09 20.49 31.27
C THR A 107 -47.64 21.67 32.12
N PHE A 108 -48.32 22.65 31.51
CA PHE A 108 -48.97 23.77 32.20
C PHE A 108 -50.48 23.82 31.94
#